data_AF-A0A954K842-F1
#
_entry.id   AF-A0A954K842-F1
#
_cell.length_a   1.000
_cell.length_b   1.000
_cell.length_c   1.000
_cell.angle_alpha   90.00
_cell.angle_beta   90.00
_cell.angle_gamma   90.00
#
_symmetry.space_group_name_H-M   'P 1'
#
loop_
_entity.id
_entity.type
_entity.pdbx_description
1 polymer ?
#
loop_
_entity_poly.entity_id
_entity_poly.type
_entity_poly.pdbx_seq_one_letter_code
_entity_poly.pdbx_strand_id
1 'polypeptide(L)'
;NSEILGRVTDVPWAIVFEDGLGLDRPEDRLLPRHPVMLYESFCYGCFFIILLMLYRKYRSETPRGLLIGLFFIMVFTARFVLEFFKMRQAEFAESLPLSVGQMLSIPLVIAGIVLLVKRRPAPPLETELKLKKSENTN
;
A
#
# COMPACT_ATOMS: atom_id res chain seq x y z
N ASN A 1 15.15 -4.81 6.85
CA ASN A 1 13.94 -5.16 6.07
C ASN A 1 14.03 -6.50 5.34
N SER A 2 14.93 -7.37 5.76
CA SER A 2 15.14 -8.69 5.18
C SER A 2 14.10 -9.75 5.56
N GLU A 3 13.06 -9.35 6.29
CA GLU A 3 12.13 -10.26 6.96
C GLU A 3 11.00 -10.75 6.05
N ILE A 4 10.78 -10.13 4.89
CA ILE A 4 9.64 -10.44 4.01
C ILE A 4 10.16 -11.05 2.71
N LEU A 5 10.33 -12.38 2.71
CA LEU A 5 10.76 -13.12 1.54
C LEU A 5 9.61 -13.52 0.63
N GLY A 6 9.91 -13.53 -0.67
CA GLY A 6 9.02 -14.08 -1.68
C GLY A 6 8.95 -15.61 -1.62
N ARG A 7 7.90 -16.16 -2.24
CA ARG A 7 7.79 -17.58 -2.53
C ARG A 7 8.85 -17.99 -3.56
N VAL A 8 9.22 -19.26 -3.51
CA VAL A 8 10.10 -19.91 -4.49
C VAL A 8 9.43 -19.90 -5.86
N THR A 9 10.21 -19.62 -6.90
CA THR A 9 9.70 -19.42 -8.25
C THR A 9 10.81 -19.59 -9.28
N ASP A 10 10.44 -20.01 -10.49
CA ASP A 10 11.38 -20.26 -11.58
C ASP A 10 11.36 -19.15 -12.65
N VAL A 11 10.75 -18.00 -12.35
CA VAL A 11 10.70 -16.87 -13.29
C VAL A 11 12.11 -16.30 -13.54
N PRO A 12 12.40 -15.78 -14.75
CA PRO A 12 13.77 -15.40 -15.14
C PRO A 12 14.34 -14.19 -14.38
N TRP A 13 13.51 -13.44 -13.66
CA TRP A 13 13.92 -12.31 -12.80
C TRP A 13 13.89 -12.67 -11.31
N ALA A 14 13.80 -13.96 -10.96
CA ALA A 14 13.90 -14.40 -9.58
C ALA A 14 15.30 -14.11 -9.03
N ILE A 15 15.36 -13.79 -7.74
CA ILE A 15 16.61 -13.46 -7.05
C ILE A 15 16.87 -14.51 -5.99
N VAL A 16 18.12 -14.98 -5.92
CA VAL A 16 18.61 -15.84 -4.85
C VAL A 16 19.10 -14.94 -3.71
N PHE A 17 18.62 -15.19 -2.50
CA PHE A 17 18.92 -14.40 -1.31
C PHE A 17 19.94 -15.13 -0.45
N GLU A 18 21.10 -14.52 -0.22
CA GLU A 18 22.15 -15.04 0.66
C GLU A 18 21.83 -14.84 2.16
N ASP A 19 22.64 -15.45 3.04
CA ASP A 19 22.42 -15.57 4.50
C ASP A 19 21.91 -14.30 5.22
N GLY A 20 21.05 -14.49 6.22
CA GLY A 20 20.58 -13.43 7.13
C GLY A 20 19.19 -12.82 6.83
N LEU A 21 18.45 -13.40 5.88
CA LEU A 21 17.10 -12.96 5.48
C LEU A 21 15.93 -13.79 6.07
N GLY A 22 16.14 -14.49 7.19
CA GLY A 22 15.11 -15.37 7.78
C GLY A 22 15.01 -16.75 7.10
N LEU A 23 16.06 -17.14 6.38
CA LEU A 23 16.25 -18.49 5.84
C LEU A 23 17.10 -19.30 6.82
N ASP A 24 16.46 -19.80 7.88
CA ASP A 24 17.15 -20.56 8.93
C ASP A 24 17.66 -21.92 8.42
N ARG A 25 17.01 -22.47 7.38
CA ARG A 25 17.36 -23.77 6.79
C ARG A 25 18.37 -23.64 5.64
N PRO A 26 19.46 -24.42 5.64
CA PRO A 26 20.46 -24.42 4.57
C PRO A 26 19.89 -24.74 3.18
N GLU A 27 18.90 -25.64 3.10
CA GLU A 27 18.25 -26.03 1.84
C GLU A 27 17.49 -24.90 1.14
N ASP A 28 17.05 -23.88 1.89
CA ASP A 28 16.25 -22.78 1.36
C ASP A 28 17.08 -21.63 0.78
N ARG A 29 18.40 -21.64 0.99
CA ARG A 29 19.34 -20.55 0.69
C ARG A 29 19.66 -20.38 -0.79
N LEU A 30 19.53 -21.45 -1.57
CA LEU A 30 19.83 -21.45 -3.00
C LEU A 30 18.58 -21.38 -3.87
N LEU A 31 17.39 -21.28 -3.25
CA LEU A 31 16.14 -21.30 -3.99
C LEU A 31 15.83 -19.89 -4.56
N PRO A 32 15.64 -19.77 -5.89
CA PRO A 32 15.24 -18.51 -6.50
C PRO A 32 13.85 -18.09 -6.01
N ARG A 33 13.69 -16.83 -5.61
CA ARG A 33 12.45 -16.30 -5.03
C ARG A 33 12.00 -15.04 -5.75
N HIS A 34 10.70 -14.75 -5.66
CA HIS A 34 10.17 -13.47 -6.13
C HIS A 34 10.80 -12.31 -5.33
N PRO A 35 11.38 -11.29 -5.99
CA PRO A 35 11.91 -10.11 -5.31
C PRO A 35 10.78 -9.15 -4.91
N VAL A 36 9.91 -9.59 -3.99
CA VAL A 36 8.70 -8.85 -3.60
C VAL A 36 9.01 -7.44 -3.09
N MET A 37 10.17 -7.23 -2.47
CA MET A 37 10.63 -5.91 -2.02
C MET A 37 10.79 -4.92 -3.19
N LEU A 38 11.30 -5.38 -4.35
CA LEU A 38 11.39 -4.56 -5.56
C LEU A 38 10.01 -4.25 -6.11
N TYR A 39 9.08 -5.21 -6.07
CA TYR A 39 7.70 -4.96 -6.49
C TYR A 39 7.01 -3.93 -5.58
N GLU A 40 7.17 -4.05 -4.25
CA GLU A 40 6.60 -3.13 -3.28
C GLU A 40 7.14 -1.70 -3.46
N SER A 41 8.47 -1.56 -3.49
CA SER A 41 9.12 -0.26 -3.67
C SER A 41 8.72 0.40 -5.00
N PHE A 42 8.66 -0.37 -6.09
CA PHE A 42 8.23 0.14 -7.39
C PHE A 42 6.76 0.61 -7.36
N CYS A 43 5.85 -0.21 -6.83
CA CYS A 43 4.43 0.14 -6.69
C CYS A 43 4.25 1.40 -5.85
N TYR A 44 4.89 1.48 -4.68
CA TYR A 44 4.76 2.65 -3.79
C TYR A 44 5.38 3.91 -4.39
N GLY A 45 6.50 3.79 -5.11
CA GLY A 45 7.06 4.89 -5.89
C GLY A 45 6.10 5.40 -6.96
N CYS A 46 5.48 4.49 -7.73
CA CYS A 46 4.49 4.84 -8.74
C CYS A 46 3.27 5.55 -8.12
N PHE A 47 2.75 5.03 -7.01
CA PHE A 47 1.59 5.63 -6.32
C PHE A 47 1.91 7.01 -5.79
N PHE A 48 3.11 7.22 -5.24
CA PHE A 48 3.56 8.53 -4.81
C PHE A 48 3.56 9.53 -5.97
N ILE A 49 4.10 9.15 -7.13
CA ILE A 49 4.12 10.01 -8.33
C ILE A 49 2.69 10.33 -8.78
N ILE A 50 1.79 9.33 -8.83
CA ILE A 50 0.39 9.52 -9.23
C ILE A 50 -0.32 10.49 -8.28
N LEU A 51 -0.20 10.28 -6.96
CA LEU A 51 -0.81 11.14 -5.95
C LEU A 51 -0.24 12.56 -6.00
N LEU A 52 1.07 12.70 -6.21
CA LEU A 52 1.73 13.99 -6.35
C LEU A 52 1.26 14.73 -7.60
N MET A 53 1.15 14.05 -8.74
CA MET A 53 0.62 14.63 -9.98
C MET A 53 -0.84 15.09 -9.78
N LEU A 54 -1.65 14.28 -9.10
CA LEU A 54 -3.04 14.63 -8.82
C LEU A 54 -3.14 15.84 -7.89
N TYR A 55 -2.34 15.86 -6.83
CA TYR A 55 -2.25 17.00 -5.93
C TYR A 55 -1.79 18.27 -6.65
N ARG A 56 -0.79 18.17 -7.54
CA ARG A 56 -0.32 19.31 -8.33
C ARG A 56 -1.37 19.81 -9.33
N LYS A 57 -2.21 18.93 -9.86
CA LYS A 57 -3.30 19.27 -10.78
C LYS A 57 -4.42 20.03 -10.09
N TYR A 58 -4.87 19.57 -8.92
CA TYR A 58 -6.02 20.14 -8.23
C TYR A 58 -5.65 21.23 -7.20
N ARG A 59 -4.44 21.22 -6.64
CA ARG A 59 -3.95 22.17 -5.61
C ARG A 59 -5.02 22.51 -4.56
N SER A 60 -5.47 23.77 -4.52
CA SER A 60 -6.48 24.30 -3.59
C SER A 60 -7.88 23.76 -3.84
N GLU A 61 -8.15 23.22 -5.03
CA GLU A 61 -9.42 22.63 -5.41
C GLU A 61 -9.46 21.11 -5.17
N THR A 62 -8.46 20.55 -4.49
CA THR A 62 -8.42 19.12 -4.20
C THR A 62 -9.61 18.71 -3.33
N PRO A 63 -10.52 17.86 -3.81
CA PRO A 63 -11.66 17.40 -3.03
C PRO A 63 -11.22 16.71 -1.75
N ARG A 64 -11.87 17.04 -0.63
CA ARG A 64 -11.61 16.40 0.67
C ARG A 64 -11.98 14.93 0.57
N GLY A 65 -11.02 14.04 0.86
CA GLY A 65 -11.18 12.59 0.74
C GLY A 65 -10.60 11.98 -0.54
N LEU A 66 -10.27 12.78 -1.58
CA LEU A 66 -9.75 12.25 -2.84
C LEU A 66 -8.40 11.56 -2.68
N LEU A 67 -7.39 12.27 -2.15
CA LEU A 67 -6.03 11.76 -2.06
C LEU A 67 -5.91 10.60 -1.07
N ILE A 68 -6.55 10.71 0.10
CA ILE A 68 -6.53 9.65 1.11
C ILE A 68 -7.32 8.41 0.67
N GLY A 69 -8.45 8.60 -0.02
CA GLY A 69 -9.23 7.50 -0.57
C GLY A 69 -8.43 6.74 -1.63
N LEU A 70 -7.80 7.46 -2.57
CA LEU A 70 -6.92 6.87 -3.58
C LEU A 70 -5.70 6.20 -2.95
N PHE A 71 -5.08 6.81 -1.94
CA PHE A 71 -3.97 6.22 -1.21
C PHE A 71 -4.35 4.86 -0.61
N PHE A 72 -5.49 4.78 0.09
CA PHE A 72 -5.97 3.51 0.64
C PHE A 72 -6.26 2.48 -0.45
N ILE A 73 -6.97 2.85 -1.50
CA ILE A 73 -7.28 1.92 -2.59
C ILE A 73 -5.98 1.39 -3.21
N MET A 74 -5.05 2.26 -3.61
CA MET A 74 -3.82 1.85 -4.31
C MET A 74 -2.90 1.02 -3.42
N VAL A 75 -2.60 1.49 -2.21
CA VAL A 75 -1.65 0.82 -1.30
C VAL A 75 -2.19 -0.51 -0.83
N PHE A 76 -3.45 -0.58 -0.38
CA PHE A 76 -3.99 -1.83 0.14
C PHE A 76 -4.37 -2.83 -0.96
N THR A 77 -4.71 -2.37 -2.17
CA THR A 77 -4.86 -3.28 -3.31
C THR A 77 -3.51 -3.88 -3.71
N ALA A 78 -2.46 -3.06 -3.81
CA ALA A 78 -1.11 -3.57 -4.08
C ALA A 78 -0.65 -4.52 -2.98
N ARG A 79 -0.89 -4.19 -1.71
CA ARG A 79 -0.59 -5.08 -0.57
C ARG A 79 -1.30 -6.43 -0.71
N PHE A 80 -2.60 -6.42 -1.01
CA PHE A 80 -3.38 -7.64 -1.21
C PHE A 80 -2.80 -8.53 -2.32
N VAL A 81 -2.41 -7.93 -3.44
CA VAL A 81 -1.83 -8.64 -4.59
C VAL A 81 -0.41 -9.14 -4.29
N LEU A 82 0.45 -8.29 -3.70
CA LEU A 82 1.84 -8.62 -3.42
C LEU A 82 1.99 -9.71 -2.36
N GLU A 83 1.02 -9.80 -1.45
CA GLU A 83 0.95 -10.85 -0.44
C GLU A 83 0.85 -12.27 -1.02
N PHE A 84 0.27 -12.44 -2.22
CA PHE A 84 0.27 -13.75 -2.89
C PHE A 84 1.69 -14.21 -3.28
N PHE A 85 2.61 -13.27 -3.50
CA PHE A 85 3.99 -13.57 -3.83
C PHE A 85 4.88 -13.75 -2.59
N LYS A 86 4.37 -13.46 -1.38
CA LYS A 86 5.11 -13.61 -0.12
C LYS A 86 4.96 -15.00 0.48
N MET A 87 6.00 -15.43 1.18
CA MET A 87 5.95 -16.64 1.99
C MET A 87 5.07 -16.41 3.22
N ARG A 88 4.17 -17.34 3.52
CA ARG A 88 3.42 -17.33 4.78
C ARG A 88 4.36 -17.82 5.89
N GLN A 89 4.70 -16.95 6.84
CA GLN A 89 5.63 -17.28 7.94
C GLN A 89 4.94 -17.89 9.17
N ALA A 90 3.62 -17.75 9.31
CA ALA A 90 2.90 -18.27 10.47
C ALA A 90 2.21 -19.60 10.14
N GLU A 91 2.62 -20.69 10.80
CA GLU A 91 1.99 -22.01 10.70
C GLU A 91 0.49 -21.97 11.04
N PHE A 92 0.07 -21.08 11.94
CA PHE A 92 -1.35 -20.87 12.27
C PHE A 92 -2.19 -20.32 11.11
N ALA A 93 -1.54 -19.61 10.16
CA ALA A 93 -2.21 -19.01 9.01
C ALA A 93 -2.39 -19.98 7.84
N GLU A 94 -1.79 -21.19 7.86
CA GLU A 94 -2.00 -22.17 6.78
C GLU A 94 -3.45 -22.65 6.68
N SER A 95 -4.15 -22.71 7.82
CA SER A 95 -5.56 -23.10 7.89
C SER A 95 -6.53 -22.03 7.36
N LEU A 96 -6.08 -20.78 7.19
CA LEU A 96 -6.92 -19.68 6.74
C LEU A 96 -6.81 -19.47 5.22
N PRO A 97 -7.95 -19.22 4.52
CA PRO A 97 -7.94 -19.02 3.07
C PRO A 97 -7.20 -17.74 2.64
N LEU A 98 -7.11 -16.75 3.53
CA LEU A 98 -6.43 -15.47 3.29
C LEU A 98 -5.37 -15.22 4.36
N SER A 99 -4.27 -14.56 3.97
CA SER A 99 -3.28 -14.14 4.96
C SER A 99 -3.85 -13.00 5.81
N VAL A 100 -3.24 -12.77 6.98
CA VAL A 100 -3.58 -11.61 7.83
C VAL A 100 -3.42 -10.31 7.05
N GLY A 101 -2.38 -10.19 6.21
CA GLY A 101 -2.15 -9.03 5.35
C GLY A 101 -3.29 -8.80 4.35
N GLN A 102 -3.84 -9.85 3.77
CA GLN A 102 -5.00 -9.78 2.87
C GLN A 102 -6.28 -9.40 3.62
N MET A 103 -6.53 -10.02 4.77
CA MET A 103 -7.70 -9.72 5.61
C MET A 103 -7.74 -8.27 6.06
N LEU A 104 -6.59 -7.69 6.44
CA LEU A 104 -6.49 -6.29 6.81
C LEU A 104 -6.60 -5.33 5.62
N SER A 105 -6.18 -5.78 4.43
CA SER A 105 -6.23 -4.96 3.22
C SER A 105 -7.67 -4.74 2.72
N ILE A 106 -8.52 -5.77 2.76
CA ILE A 106 -9.93 -5.69 2.29
C ILE A 106 -10.72 -4.52 2.93
N PRO A 107 -10.82 -4.39 4.27
CA PRO A 107 -11.61 -3.32 4.88
C PRO A 107 -11.03 -1.93 4.58
N LEU A 108 -9.71 -1.83 4.40
CA LEU A 108 -9.05 -0.55 4.09
C LEU A 108 -9.25 -0.14 2.63
N VAL A 109 -9.27 -1.09 1.69
CA VAL A 109 -9.70 -0.82 0.31
C VAL A 109 -11.16 -0.34 0.29
N ILE A 110 -12.05 -1.01 1.01
CA ILE A 110 -13.46 -0.61 1.12
C ILE A 110 -13.58 0.80 1.71
N ALA A 111 -12.85 1.11 2.80
CA ALA A 111 -12.83 2.44 3.38
C ALA A 111 -12.36 3.50 2.37
N GLY A 112 -11.32 3.19 1.57
CA GLY A 112 -10.85 4.06 0.50
C GLY A 112 -11.91 4.32 -0.57
N ILE A 113 -12.65 3.30 -0.99
CA ILE A 113 -13.77 3.43 -1.94
C ILE A 113 -14.87 4.32 -1.35
N VAL A 114 -15.26 4.09 -0.09
CA VAL A 114 -16.27 4.91 0.59
C VAL A 114 -15.85 6.37 0.67
N LEU A 115 -14.58 6.65 0.99
CA LEU A 115 -14.03 8.01 1.02
C LEU A 115 -14.04 8.67 -0.37
N LEU A 116 -13.77 7.90 -1.41
CA LEU A 116 -13.78 8.40 -2.78
C LEU A 116 -15.19 8.69 -3.29
N VAL A 117 -16.16 7.83 -2.97
CA VAL A 117 -17.58 8.00 -3.32
C VAL A 117 -18.20 9.17 -2.52
N LYS A 118 -17.89 9.27 -1.23
CA LYS A 118 -18.37 10.35 -0.34
C LYS A 118 -17.48 11.61 -0.38
N ARG A 119 -16.59 11.74 -1.37
CA ARG A 119 -15.68 12.89 -1.48
C ARG A 119 -16.48 14.18 -1.59
N ARG A 120 -16.05 15.19 -0.84
CA ARG A 120 -16.67 16.53 -0.89
C ARG A 120 -15.81 17.45 -1.75
N PRO A 121 -16.41 18.31 -2.59
CA PRO A 121 -15.64 19.32 -3.31
C PRO A 121 -14.84 20.18 -2.33
N ALA A 122 -13.73 20.73 -2.79
CA ALA A 122 -12.97 21.66 -1.98
C ALA A 122 -13.86 22.85 -1.59
N PRO A 123 -13.87 23.27 -0.31
CA PRO A 123 -14.58 24.47 0.08
C PRO A 123 -14.00 25.69 -0.65
N PRO A 124 -14.83 26.66 -1.03
CA PRO A 124 -14.35 27.90 -1.65
C PRO A 124 -13.34 28.61 -0.75
N LEU A 125 -12.32 29.23 -1.34
CA LEU A 125 -11.25 29.96 -0.63
C LEU A 125 -11.80 31.02 0.35
N GLU A 126 -12.91 31.66 0.00
CA GLU A 126 -13.56 32.66 0.87
C GLU A 126 -14.14 32.05 2.15
N THR A 127 -14.66 30.82 2.09
CA THR A 127 -15.21 30.12 3.26
C THR A 127 -14.10 29.77 4.25
N GLU A 128 -12.94 29.33 3.76
CA GLU A 128 -11.75 29.04 4.58
C GLU A 128 -11.20 30.29 5.27
N LEU A 129 -11.14 31.43 4.56
CA LEU A 129 -10.69 32.70 5.14
C LEU A 129 -11.63 33.22 6.24
N LYS A 130 -12.95 33.02 6.10
CA LYS A 130 -13.93 33.40 7.13
C LYS A 130 -13.82 32.51 8.37
N LEU A 131 -13.68 31.19 8.20
CA LEU A 131 -13.50 30.26 9.32
C LEU A 131 -12.24 30.57 10.13
N LYS A 132 -11.12 30.79 9.45
CA LYS A 132 -9.83 31.10 10.09
C LYS A 132 -9.84 32.44 10.83
N LYS A 133 -10.59 33.44 10.33
CA LYS A 133 -10.84 34.68 11.07
C LYS A 133 -11.70 34.43 12.31
N SER A 134 -12.77 33.65 12.21
CA SER A 134 -13.64 33.37 13.36
C SER A 134 -12.95 32.57 14.47
N GLU A 135 -12.04 31.64 14.13
CA GLU A 135 -11.24 30.90 15.11
C GLU A 135 -10.24 31.80 15.86
N ASN A 136 -9.67 32.81 15.19
CA ASN A 136 -8.72 33.74 15.81
C ASN A 136 -9.38 34.86 16.64
N THR A 137 -10.71 34.96 16.63
CA THR A 137 -11.46 36.00 17.38
C THR A 137 -12.09 35.48 18.68
N ASN A 138 -11.97 34.17 18.95
CA ASN A 138 -12.39 33.51 20.19
C ASN A 138 -11.18 33.16 21.05
#